data_AF-A0AAN1AKY1-F1
#
_entry.id   AF-A0AAN1AKY1-F1
#
_cell.length_a   1.000
_cell.length_b   1.000
_cell.length_c   1.000
_cell.angle_alpha   90.00
_cell.angle_beta   90.00
_cell.angle_gamma   90.00
#
_symmetry.space_group_name_H-M   'P 1'
#
loop_
_entity.id
_entity.type
_entity.pdbx_description
1 polymer ?
#
loop_
_entity_poly.entity_id
_entity_poly.type
_entity_poly.pdbx_seq_one_letter_code
_entity_poly.pdbx_strand_id
1 'polypeptide(L)' 'MHLSADEATARKVGARHGSPVVLTVKAQEMAKRGIPFWQAENGVWLTSTVAVEFLE' A
#
# COMPACT_ATOMS: atom_id res chain seq x y z
N MET A 1 -6.38 5.14 0.14
CA MET A 1 -5.92 3.74 0.17
C MET A 1 -4.87 3.57 1.26
N HIS A 2 -4.95 2.50 2.07
CA HIS A 2 -3.95 2.17 3.07
C HIS A 2 -2.93 1.17 2.50
N LEU A 3 -1.65 1.41 2.73
CA LEU A 3 -0.54 0.56 2.32
C LEU A 3 0.26 0.12 3.55
N SER A 4 0.78 -1.10 3.49
CA SER A 4 1.72 -1.64 4.49
C SER A 4 3.14 -1.53 3.95
N ALA A 5 4.10 -1.21 4.82
CA ALA A 5 5.51 -1.12 4.43
C ALA A 5 6.15 -2.50 4.15
N ASP A 6 5.55 -3.57 4.68
CA ASP A 6 6.03 -4.94 4.54
C ASP A 6 4.86 -5.94 4.37
N GLU A 7 5.17 -7.09 3.78
CA GLU A 7 4.20 -8.14 3.48
C GLU A 7 3.56 -8.74 4.74
N ALA A 8 4.31 -8.91 5.83
CA ALA A 8 3.80 -9.52 7.06
C ALA A 8 2.70 -8.64 7.68
N THR A 9 2.91 -7.33 7.70
CA THR A 9 1.91 -6.35 8.11
C THR A 9 0.69 -6.37 7.18
N ALA A 10 0.90 -6.43 5.86
CA ALA A 10 -0.19 -6.51 4.88
C ALA A 10 -1.09 -7.75 5.11
N ARG A 11 -0.47 -8.92 5.28
CA ARG A 11 -1.18 -10.17 5.59
C ARG A 11 -1.96 -10.07 6.90
N LYS A 12 -1.32 -9.56 7.96
CA LYS A 12 -1.96 -9.41 9.28
C LYS A 12 -3.18 -8.49 9.24
N VAL A 13 -3.09 -7.37 8.51
CA VAL A 13 -4.21 -6.43 8.37
C VAL A 13 -5.32 -7.02 7.51
N GLY A 14 -4.99 -7.59 6.35
CA GLY A 14 -5.99 -8.19 5.46
C GLY A 14 -6.70 -9.40 6.08
N ALA A 15 -6.00 -10.18 6.91
CA ALA A 15 -6.57 -11.33 7.61
C ALA A 15 -7.74 -10.99 8.54
N ARG A 16 -7.88 -9.73 8.96
CA ARG A 16 -9.04 -9.26 9.75
C ARG A 16 -10.35 -9.37 8.97
N HIS A 17 -10.28 -9.50 7.65
CA HIS A 17 -11.42 -9.59 6.75
C HIS A 17 -11.51 -10.95 6.01
N GLY A 18 -10.73 -11.95 6.42
CA GLY A 18 -10.74 -13.29 5.81
C GLY A 18 -9.38 -13.72 5.28
N SER A 19 -9.34 -14.34 4.09
CA SER A 19 -8.09 -14.78 3.45
C SER A 19 -7.56 -13.69 2.50
N PRO A 20 -6.44 -13.02 2.81
CA PRO A 20 -6.00 -11.88 2.02
C PRO A 20 -5.18 -12.28 0.79
N VAL A 21 -5.37 -11.53 -0.30
CA VAL A 21 -4.39 -11.43 -1.38
C VAL A 21 -3.53 -10.20 -1.12
N VAL A 22 -2.21 -10.36 -1.19
CA VAL A 22 -1.26 -9.24 -1.05
C VAL A 22 -0.79 -8.83 -2.44
N LEU A 23 -0.97 -7.55 -2.77
CA LEU A 23 -0.48 -6.95 -4.00
C LEU A 23 0.72 -6.07 -3.68
N THR A 24 1.77 -6.15 -4.49
CA THR A 24 2.92 -5.27 -4.37
C THR A 24 2.62 -3.99 -5.14
N VAL A 25 2.89 -2.83 -4.52
CA VAL A 25 2.71 -1.52 -5.17
C VAL A 25 4.07 -0.95 -5.52
N LYS A 26 4.26 -0.54 -6.77
CA LYS A 26 5.43 0.21 -7.25
C LYS A 26 5.47 1.65 -6.70
N ALA A 27 5.45 1.81 -5.39
CA ALA A 27 5.30 3.09 -4.70
C ALA A 27 6.42 4.08 -5.05
N GLN A 28 7.65 3.59 -5.28
CA GLN A 28 8.76 4.45 -5.72
C GLN A 28 8.50 5.07 -7.09
N GLU A 29 7.94 4.32 -8.05
CA GLU A 29 7.60 4.83 -9.37
C GLU A 29 6.43 5.82 -9.29
N MET A 30 5.42 5.52 -8.47
CA MET A 30 4.32 6.45 -8.18
C MET A 30 4.84 7.79 -7.62
N ALA A 31 5.76 7.74 -6.66
CA ALA A 31 6.37 8.92 -6.07
C ALA A 31 7.19 9.73 -7.10
N LYS A 32 7.97 9.05 -7.96
CA LYS A 32 8.69 9.70 -9.07
C LYS A 32 7.76 10.43 -10.05
N ARG A 33 6.53 9.92 -10.22
CA ARG A 33 5.49 10.55 -11.05
C ARG A 33 4.69 11.63 -10.31
N GLY A 34 5.09 12.00 -9.10
CA GLY A 34 4.45 13.07 -8.33
C GLY A 34 3.15 12.66 -7.65
N ILE A 35 2.84 11.35 -7.57
CA ILE A 35 1.67 10.88 -6.82
C ILE A 35 1.99 10.99 -5.33
N PRO A 36 1.19 11.71 -4.55
CA PRO A 36 1.47 11.97 -3.15
C PRO A 36 1.25 10.72 -2.29
N PHE A 37 2.11 10.61 -1.27
CA PHE A 37 1.98 9.66 -0.18
C PHE A 37 2.04 10.42 1.14
N TRP A 38 1.31 9.91 2.13
CA TRP A 38 1.34 10.42 3.50
C TRP A 38 1.57 9.26 4.45
N GLN A 39 2.28 9.52 5.54
CA GLN A 39 2.44 8.54 6.61
C GLN A 39 1.67 9.02 7.84
N ALA A 40 0.76 8.18 8.34
CA ALA A 40 0.08 8.43 9.60
C ALA A 40 1.04 8.16 10.77
N GLU A 41 0.72 8.72 11.95
CA GLU A 41 1.54 8.57 13.17
C GLU A 41 1.78 7.10 13.57
N ASN A 42 0.84 6.20 13.21
CA ASN A 42 0.93 4.77 13.46
C ASN A 42 1.76 4.00 12.41
N GLY A 43 2.47 4.72 11.52
CA GLY A 43 3.32 4.15 10.49
C GLY A 43 2.60 3.66 9.23
N VAL A 44 1.27 3.74 9.17
CA VAL A 44 0.49 3.35 7.99
C VAL A 44 0.70 4.37 6.86
N TRP A 45 0.92 3.86 5.66
CA TRP A 45 1.06 4.68 4.45
C TRP A 45 -0.28 4.88 3.77
N LEU A 46 -0.46 6.08 3.23
CA LEU A 46 -1.68 6.54 2.58
C LEU A 46 -1.35 7.07 1.19
N THR A 47 -2.20 6.76 0.23
CA THR A 47 -2.25 7.45 -1.07
C THR A 47 -3.69 7.57 -1.53
N SER A 48 -3.98 8.47 -2.48
CA SER A 48 -5.34 8.70 -2.98
C SER A 48 -5.83 7.49 -3.78
N THR A 49 -5.07 7.07 -4.79
CA THR A 49 -5.40 5.96 -5.71
C THR A 49 -4.12 5.23 -6.14
N VAL A 50 -4.26 3.95 -6.48
CA VAL A 50 -3.19 3.15 -7.10
C VAL A 50 -3.72 2.67 -8.44
N ALA A 51 -3.14 3.17 -9.52
CA ALA A 51 -3.49 2.73 -10.87
C ALA A 51 -2.89 1.34 -11.14
N VAL A 52 -3.54 0.56 -12.02
CA VAL A 52 -3.24 -0.87 -12.23
C VAL A 52 -1.81 -1.11 -12.73
N GLU A 53 -1.22 -0.16 -13.46
CA GLU A 53 0.15 -0.23 -13.95
C GLU A 53 1.20 -0.22 -12.83
N PHE A 54 0.81 0.15 -11.60
CA PHE A 54 1.67 0.15 -10.42
C PHE A 54 1.48 -1.08 -9.53
N LEU A 55 0.67 -2.06 -9.93
CA LEU A 55 0.47 -3.31 -9.18
C LEU A 55 1.35 -4.44 -9.74
N GLU A 56 1.95 -5.23 -8.84
CA GLU A 56 2.66 -6.49 -9.10
C GLU A 56 2.06 -7.65 -8.30
#